data_AF-A0A8T2MP65-F1
#
_entry.id   AF-A0A8T2MP65-F1
#
_cell.length_a   1.000
_cell.length_b   1.000
_cell.length_c   1.000
_cell.angle_alpha   90.00
_cell.angle_beta   90.00
_cell.angle_gamma   90.00
#
_symmetry.space_group_name_H-M   'P 1'
#
loop_
_entity.id
_entity.type
_entity.pdbx_description
1 polymer ?
#
loop_
_entity_poly.entity_id
_entity_poly.type
_entity_poly.pdbx_seq_one_letter_code
_entity_poly.pdbx_strand_id
1 'polypeptide(L)'
;MVDLNSGNIDVPPNMTSWSSFHNGVAAGLKIAPASQVESAWIAYNKPKSADLANEYAGFLMALGLNGHLTKLATLDIHDLLTKGNEMTSIGLLLGVSAARLGTMDMSITRLLSIHIPALLPPTSTELDVPHNVQVAAVVGIGLVYQGTGHRHNAEVLLAEIGRPPGPEMEYCTDRESYSLAAGLALGMVCLGHGSNLIGMTDLNVPEQLYQYMVGGHRRAHAGINREKHKSPSYQIKVQVTETQEGDSINVDVTCPGATLALAMIYLKTNNRSIADWLQAPDTMFLLDFIKPEFLLLRTLARCLIMWEEILPNSDWINSNVPQIIQENIVFQEEVPVSEDLNMETLAQAHDYIIAGACLAVGFRFAGSANSDAFDCLTGHYNLQTCLSMVLLALSMVMAGSGNLRVLQLCRFLHKRTSGEMNYGFHMAHHMALGLLFLGGGRSASPPPHSDSFLRKERLNEEQTHAERRTPLPRAAPPLSRQIGGSAVEEPSSANQKWPAHGHGFCLPLLSDPIGGKLT
;
A
#
# COMPACT_ATOMS: atom_id res chain seq x y z
N MET A 1 -18.12 -32.66 -4.43
CA MET A 1 -17.02 -31.79 -3.95
C MET A 1 -15.77 -32.30 -4.65
N VAL A 2 -15.25 -31.55 -5.61
CA VAL A 2 -14.03 -31.92 -6.34
C VAL A 2 -12.87 -31.37 -5.51
N ASP A 3 -11.96 -32.22 -5.09
CA ASP A 3 -10.78 -31.81 -4.34
C ASP A 3 -9.63 -31.59 -5.32
N LEU A 4 -9.00 -30.41 -5.26
CA LEU A 4 -7.85 -30.07 -6.09
C LEU A 4 -6.60 -30.83 -5.64
N ASN A 5 -6.57 -31.34 -4.41
CA ASN A 5 -5.48 -32.14 -3.86
C ASN A 5 -5.49 -33.59 -4.37
N SER A 6 -6.50 -34.00 -5.13
CA SER A 6 -6.65 -35.38 -5.60
C SER A 6 -5.73 -35.74 -6.78
N GLY A 7 -4.76 -34.90 -7.11
CA GLY A 7 -3.75 -35.14 -8.17
C GLY A 7 -4.28 -35.03 -9.60
N ASN A 8 -5.51 -34.55 -9.80
CA ASN A 8 -6.12 -34.41 -11.13
C ASN A 8 -5.65 -33.16 -11.89
N ILE A 9 -5.07 -32.18 -11.18
CA ILE A 9 -4.60 -30.90 -11.71
C ILE A 9 -3.28 -30.57 -11.02
N ASP A 10 -2.25 -30.24 -11.79
CA ASP A 10 -0.98 -29.75 -11.26
C ASP A 10 -1.18 -28.35 -10.67
N VAL A 11 -1.20 -28.27 -9.34
CA VAL A 11 -1.33 -27.02 -8.58
C VAL A 11 0.03 -26.60 -8.02
N PRO A 12 0.33 -25.28 -7.93
CA PRO A 12 1.54 -24.81 -7.29
C PRO A 12 1.63 -25.30 -5.83
N PRO A 13 2.79 -25.82 -5.37
CA PRO A 13 2.93 -26.42 -4.05
C PRO A 13 2.69 -25.43 -2.89
N ASN A 14 2.93 -24.14 -3.13
CA ASN A 14 2.78 -23.07 -2.13
C ASN A 14 1.49 -22.26 -2.29
N MET A 15 0.52 -22.76 -3.07
CA MET A 15 -0.68 -21.98 -3.43
C MET A 15 -1.50 -21.50 -2.21
N THR A 16 -1.52 -22.29 -1.12
CA THR A 16 -2.35 -22.02 0.06
C THR A 16 -1.60 -21.38 1.22
N SER A 17 -0.29 -21.11 1.11
CA SER A 17 0.51 -20.62 2.23
C SER A 17 0.07 -19.22 2.68
N TRP A 18 -0.03 -18.28 1.74
CA TRP A 18 -0.46 -16.90 2.00
C TRP A 18 -1.96 -16.78 2.33
N SER A 19 -2.82 -17.60 1.72
CA SER A 19 -4.25 -17.60 2.05
C SER A 19 -4.50 -18.13 3.47
N SER A 20 -3.77 -19.16 3.89
CA SER A 20 -3.78 -19.68 5.26
C SER A 20 -3.25 -18.64 6.25
N PHE A 21 -2.17 -17.93 5.90
CA PHE A 21 -1.66 -16.82 6.70
C PHE A 21 -2.71 -15.70 6.87
N HIS A 22 -3.34 -15.25 5.79
CA HIS A 22 -4.41 -14.24 5.86
C HIS A 22 -5.62 -14.73 6.66
N ASN A 23 -5.97 -16.01 6.58
CA ASN A 23 -7.02 -16.63 7.40
C ASN A 23 -6.67 -16.53 8.90
N GLY A 24 -5.42 -16.83 9.25
CA GLY A 24 -4.88 -16.66 10.60
C GLY A 24 -4.95 -15.21 11.09
N VAL A 25 -4.55 -14.25 10.25
CA VAL A 25 -4.63 -12.81 10.57
C VAL A 25 -6.09 -12.40 10.82
N ALA A 26 -7.02 -12.80 9.95
CA ALA A 26 -8.44 -12.49 10.11
C ALA A 26 -9.02 -13.09 11.41
N ALA A 27 -8.61 -14.31 11.77
CA ALA A 27 -8.99 -14.95 13.03
C ALA A 27 -8.37 -14.30 14.27
N GLY A 28 -7.22 -13.62 14.15
CA GLY A 28 -6.64 -12.85 15.26
C GLY A 28 -7.27 -11.46 15.40
N LEU A 29 -7.60 -10.79 14.31
CA LEU A 29 -8.15 -9.43 14.31
C LEU A 29 -9.57 -9.33 14.91
N LYS A 30 -10.33 -10.44 14.95
CA LYS A 30 -11.62 -10.48 15.69
C LYS A 30 -11.47 -10.33 17.20
N ILE A 31 -10.26 -10.51 17.76
CA ILE A 31 -10.03 -10.36 19.19
C ILE A 31 -10.07 -8.87 19.51
N ALA A 32 -10.96 -8.47 20.44
CA ALA A 32 -11.06 -7.08 20.84
C ALA A 32 -9.76 -6.59 21.52
N PRO A 33 -9.30 -5.35 21.25
CA PRO A 33 -8.16 -4.76 21.96
C PRO A 33 -8.34 -4.69 23.49
N ALA A 34 -9.59 -4.64 23.96
CA ALA A 34 -9.91 -4.61 25.39
C ALA A 34 -9.77 -5.98 26.10
N SER A 35 -9.57 -7.07 25.36
CA SER A 35 -9.44 -8.40 25.95
C SER A 35 -8.12 -8.56 26.73
N GLN A 36 -8.15 -9.16 27.91
CA GLN A 36 -6.94 -9.48 28.66
C GLN A 36 -6.35 -10.80 28.17
N VAL A 37 -5.49 -10.71 27.17
CA VAL A 37 -4.69 -11.86 26.69
C VAL A 37 -3.39 -11.94 27.49
N GLU A 38 -3.07 -13.12 28.01
CA GLU A 38 -1.80 -13.41 28.71
C GLU A 38 -0.84 -14.22 27.81
N SER A 39 0.46 -14.17 28.11
CA SER A 39 1.51 -14.90 27.38
C SER A 39 1.23 -16.41 27.28
N ALA A 40 0.73 -17.01 28.37
CA ALA A 40 0.40 -18.43 28.42
C ALA A 40 -0.74 -18.81 27.45
N TRP A 41 -1.69 -17.90 27.21
CA TRP A 41 -2.78 -18.12 26.27
C TRP A 41 -2.29 -18.09 24.81
N ILE A 42 -1.32 -17.21 24.51
CA ILE A 42 -0.67 -17.18 23.19
C ILE A 42 0.08 -18.50 22.94
N ALA A 43 0.86 -18.96 23.92
CA ALA A 43 1.57 -20.23 23.83
C ALA A 43 0.64 -21.44 23.73
N TYR A 44 -0.54 -21.40 24.35
CA TYR A 44 -1.55 -22.46 24.29
C TYR A 44 -2.14 -22.63 22.88
N ASN A 45 -2.29 -21.54 22.12
CA ASN A 45 -2.83 -21.57 20.77
C ASN A 45 -1.85 -22.08 19.71
N LYS A 46 -0.64 -22.47 20.10
CA LYS A 46 0.35 -23.02 19.18
C LYS A 46 -0.14 -24.39 18.65
N PRO A 47 -0.39 -24.52 17.33
CA PRO A 47 -0.88 -25.76 16.78
C PRO A 47 0.18 -26.85 16.89
N LYS A 48 -0.29 -28.10 17.06
CA LYS A 48 0.58 -29.29 17.11
C LYS A 48 0.95 -29.81 15.72
N SER A 49 0.18 -29.44 14.69
CA SER A 49 0.42 -29.82 13.30
C SER A 49 1.23 -28.75 12.56
N ALA A 50 2.17 -29.19 11.72
CA ALA A 50 3.01 -28.30 10.91
C ALA A 50 2.20 -27.56 9.83
N ASP A 51 1.13 -28.17 9.31
CA ASP A 51 0.30 -27.58 8.26
C ASP A 51 -0.42 -26.29 8.72
N LEU A 52 -0.72 -26.18 10.01
CA LEU A 52 -1.36 -25.01 10.62
C LEU A 52 -0.34 -23.96 11.10
N ALA A 53 0.96 -24.20 10.92
CA ALA A 53 1.99 -23.24 11.34
C ALA A 53 1.87 -21.91 10.58
N ASN A 54 1.44 -21.95 9.31
CA ASN A 54 1.21 -20.74 8.50
C ASN A 54 0.01 -19.92 9.00
N GLU A 55 -1.06 -20.58 9.44
CA GLU A 55 -2.21 -19.90 10.06
C GLU A 55 -1.82 -19.30 11.42
N TYR A 56 -1.05 -20.03 12.22
CA TYR A 56 -0.56 -19.54 13.51
C TYR A 56 0.38 -18.33 13.35
N ALA A 57 1.21 -18.33 12.31
CA ALA A 57 2.04 -17.18 11.97
C ALA A 57 1.20 -15.91 11.70
N GLY A 58 0.10 -16.05 10.94
CA GLY A 58 -0.84 -14.95 10.71
C GLY A 58 -1.55 -14.51 11.98
N PHE A 59 -1.95 -15.46 12.82
CA PHE A 59 -2.54 -15.18 14.13
C PHE A 59 -1.62 -14.36 15.03
N LEU A 60 -0.32 -14.68 15.07
CA LEU A 60 0.68 -13.91 15.82
C LEU A 60 0.81 -12.47 15.31
N MET A 61 0.81 -12.26 14.00
CA MET A 61 0.84 -10.91 13.42
C MET A 61 -0.37 -10.08 13.87
N ALA A 62 -1.56 -10.67 13.85
CA ALA A 62 -2.79 -10.00 14.27
C ALA A 62 -2.81 -9.66 15.77
N LEU A 63 -2.25 -10.51 16.63
CA LEU A 63 -2.05 -10.18 18.05
C LEU A 63 -1.10 -9.00 18.24
N GLY A 64 -0.09 -8.88 17.37
CA GLY A 64 0.81 -7.73 17.30
C GLY A 64 0.09 -6.43 16.93
N LEU A 65 -0.71 -6.47 15.86
CA LEU A 65 -1.54 -5.33 15.43
C LEU A 65 -2.54 -4.88 16.52
N ASN A 66 -3.11 -5.83 17.27
CA ASN A 66 -3.98 -5.53 18.40
C ASN A 66 -3.24 -5.02 19.66
N GLY A 67 -1.90 -5.00 19.66
CA GLY A 67 -1.06 -4.58 20.78
C GLY A 67 -0.88 -5.62 21.91
N HIS A 68 -1.49 -6.80 21.78
CA HIS A 68 -1.41 -7.87 22.80
C HIS A 68 -0.04 -8.56 22.84
N LEU A 69 0.72 -8.49 21.75
CA LEU A 69 2.04 -9.11 21.65
C LEU A 69 3.11 -8.43 22.52
N THR A 70 2.84 -7.22 23.03
CA THR A 70 3.71 -6.56 24.03
C THR A 70 3.84 -7.35 25.34
N LYS A 71 2.89 -8.25 25.62
CA LYS A 71 2.83 -9.09 26.83
C LYS A 71 3.57 -10.43 26.67
N LEU A 72 4.01 -10.77 25.46
CA LEU A 72 4.75 -12.01 25.19
C LEU A 72 6.19 -11.90 25.73
N ALA A 73 6.69 -12.96 26.36
CA ALA A 73 8.06 -12.97 26.86
C ALA A 73 9.08 -12.96 25.70
N THR A 74 10.14 -12.17 25.84
CA THR A 74 11.21 -12.07 24.81
C THR A 74 11.87 -13.41 24.51
N LEU A 75 11.93 -14.33 25.48
CA LEU A 75 12.45 -15.68 25.29
C LEU A 75 11.59 -16.52 24.32
N ASP A 76 10.26 -16.39 24.41
CA ASP A 76 9.33 -17.10 23.53
C ASP A 76 9.45 -16.57 22.09
N ILE A 77 9.68 -15.27 21.92
CA ILE A 77 9.95 -14.63 20.63
C ILE A 77 11.21 -15.23 20.00
N HIS A 78 12.29 -15.36 20.77
CA HIS A 78 13.52 -15.99 20.28
C HIS A 78 13.33 -17.48 19.93
N ASP A 79 12.60 -18.25 20.74
CA ASP A 79 12.28 -19.66 20.42
C ASP A 79 11.44 -19.82 19.15
N LEU A 80 10.57 -18.85 18.84
CA LEU A 80 9.78 -18.87 17.61
C LEU A 80 10.62 -18.51 16.37
N LEU A 81 11.59 -17.61 16.50
CA LEU A 81 12.47 -17.22 15.39
C LEU A 81 13.52 -18.28 15.06
N THR A 82 14.04 -18.99 16.06
CA THR A 82 15.03 -20.07 15.82
C THR A 82 14.44 -21.28 15.08
N LYS A 83 13.12 -21.42 15.04
CA LYS A 83 12.45 -22.52 14.33
C LYS A 83 12.50 -22.40 12.80
N GLY A 84 12.92 -21.24 12.26
CA GLY A 84 13.23 -21.09 10.85
C GLY A 84 12.04 -21.11 9.89
N ASN A 85 10.79 -21.08 10.40
CA ASN A 85 9.62 -20.94 9.54
C ASN A 85 9.50 -19.48 9.05
N GLU A 86 9.69 -19.28 7.75
CA GLU A 86 9.65 -17.96 7.09
C GLU A 86 8.41 -17.15 7.46
N MET A 87 7.22 -17.73 7.33
CA MET A 87 5.95 -17.05 7.63
C MET A 87 5.83 -16.64 9.10
N THR A 88 6.34 -17.47 10.02
CA THR A 88 6.33 -17.17 11.47
C THR A 88 7.24 -15.99 11.76
N SER A 89 8.42 -15.94 11.14
CA SER A 89 9.34 -14.80 11.25
C SER A 89 8.69 -13.53 10.70
N ILE A 90 8.06 -13.56 9.52
CA ILE A 90 7.35 -12.40 8.95
C ILE A 90 6.27 -11.89 9.91
N GLY A 91 5.38 -12.79 10.36
CA GLY A 91 4.26 -12.42 11.23
C GLY A 91 4.71 -11.88 12.59
N LEU A 92 5.76 -12.47 13.16
CA LEU A 92 6.30 -12.03 14.45
C LEU A 92 7.05 -10.70 14.33
N LEU A 93 7.90 -10.52 13.33
CA LEU A 93 8.65 -9.27 13.15
C LEU A 93 7.71 -8.09 12.89
N LEU A 94 6.72 -8.25 12.02
CA LEU A 94 5.69 -7.21 11.78
C LEU A 94 4.82 -7.00 13.03
N GLY A 95 4.38 -8.07 13.68
CA GLY A 95 3.53 -8.00 14.86
C GLY A 95 4.20 -7.29 16.04
N VAL A 96 5.46 -7.63 16.34
CA VAL A 96 6.21 -7.01 17.45
C VAL A 96 6.53 -5.55 17.12
N SER A 97 6.83 -5.24 15.86
CA SER A 97 7.07 -3.87 15.41
C SER A 97 5.82 -2.99 15.49
N ALA A 98 4.66 -3.51 15.05
CA ALA A 98 3.39 -2.80 15.11
C ALA A 98 2.94 -2.54 16.57
N ALA A 99 3.22 -3.47 17.47
CA ALA A 99 2.92 -3.32 18.90
C ALA A 99 3.74 -2.21 19.59
N ARG A 100 4.85 -1.78 18.97
CA ARG A 100 5.81 -0.76 19.47
C ARG A 100 5.95 0.40 18.50
N LEU A 101 4.82 0.86 17.97
CA LEU A 101 4.77 1.94 16.98
C LEU A 101 5.40 3.24 17.53
N GLY A 102 6.44 3.73 16.88
CA GLY A 102 7.11 5.01 17.22
C GLY A 102 7.81 5.07 18.58
N THR A 103 8.00 3.95 19.29
CA THR A 103 8.58 3.98 20.65
C THR A 103 10.11 3.93 20.69
N MET A 104 10.79 3.66 19.56
CA MET A 104 12.25 3.48 19.49
C MET A 104 12.79 2.44 20.49
N ASP A 105 12.10 1.31 20.64
CA ASP A 105 12.52 0.26 21.57
C ASP A 105 13.78 -0.46 21.05
N MET A 106 14.90 -0.25 21.75
CA MET A 106 16.21 -0.79 21.41
C MET A 106 16.24 -2.32 21.37
N SER A 107 15.40 -3.01 22.16
CA SER A 107 15.33 -4.46 22.16
C SER A 107 14.80 -5.00 20.83
N ILE A 108 13.73 -4.38 20.32
CA ILE A 108 13.11 -4.72 19.04
C ILE A 108 13.99 -4.25 17.88
N THR A 109 14.62 -3.08 18.00
CA THR A 109 15.61 -2.64 17.01
C THR A 109 16.73 -3.67 16.86
N ARG A 110 17.33 -4.14 17.95
CA ARG A 110 18.39 -5.16 17.88
C ARG A 110 17.88 -6.46 17.26
N LEU A 111 16.65 -6.86 17.55
CA LEU A 111 16.03 -8.03 16.95
C LEU A 111 15.92 -7.88 15.42
N LEU A 112 15.38 -6.74 14.95
CA LEU A 112 15.20 -6.45 13.53
C LEU A 112 16.52 -6.24 12.79
N SER A 113 17.51 -5.59 13.42
CA SER A 113 18.83 -5.35 12.83
C SER A 113 19.57 -6.64 12.49
N ILE A 114 19.33 -7.75 13.19
CA ILE A 114 19.94 -9.04 12.86
C ILE A 114 19.41 -9.58 11.52
N HIS A 115 18.17 -9.26 11.17
CA HIS A 115 17.54 -9.70 9.93
C HIS A 115 17.84 -8.78 8.72
N ILE A 116 18.49 -7.64 8.94
CA ILE A 116 18.83 -6.67 7.89
C ILE A 116 20.36 -6.60 7.74
N PRO A 117 20.93 -7.14 6.64
CA PRO A 117 22.37 -7.14 6.39
C PRO A 117 23.06 -5.77 6.52
N ALA A 118 22.35 -4.69 6.17
CA ALA A 118 22.89 -3.34 6.18
C ALA A 118 23.03 -2.71 7.58
N LEU A 119 22.28 -3.19 8.56
CA LEU A 119 22.33 -2.73 9.96
C LEU A 119 23.26 -3.58 10.84
N LEU A 120 23.79 -4.67 10.30
CA LEU A 120 24.69 -5.57 10.99
C LEU A 120 26.09 -4.94 11.13
N PRO A 121 26.74 -5.04 12.30
CA PRO A 121 28.13 -4.65 12.45
C PRO A 121 29.03 -5.44 11.47
N PRO A 122 30.09 -4.85 10.90
CA PRO A 122 30.96 -5.53 9.93
C PRO A 122 31.70 -6.76 10.50
N THR A 123 31.62 -7.00 11.82
CA THR A 123 32.20 -8.14 12.52
C THR A 123 31.27 -9.34 12.65
N SER A 124 29.98 -9.23 12.28
CA SER A 124 29.02 -10.35 12.40
C SER A 124 29.11 -11.32 11.23
N THR A 125 28.79 -12.58 11.49
CA THR A 125 28.66 -13.63 10.48
C THR A 125 27.53 -13.33 9.51
N GLU A 126 27.71 -13.64 8.23
CA GLU A 126 26.64 -13.60 7.23
C GLU A 126 25.58 -14.64 7.60
N LEU A 127 24.33 -14.18 7.76
CA LEU A 127 23.19 -15.02 8.08
C LEU A 127 22.39 -15.22 6.80
N ASP A 128 22.07 -16.48 6.48
CA ASP A 128 21.15 -16.81 5.40
C ASP A 128 19.71 -16.52 5.86
N VAL A 129 19.24 -15.31 5.55
CA VAL A 129 17.90 -14.82 5.90
C VAL A 129 17.05 -14.75 4.63
N PRO A 130 15.90 -15.45 4.58
CA PRO A 130 14.99 -15.38 3.44
C PRO A 130 14.56 -13.95 3.10
N HIS A 131 14.47 -13.64 1.81
CA HIS A 131 14.18 -12.29 1.32
C HIS A 131 12.90 -11.68 1.91
N ASN A 132 11.80 -12.43 1.98
CA ASN A 132 10.53 -11.91 2.52
C ASN A 132 10.63 -11.54 4.01
N VAL A 133 11.49 -12.21 4.78
CA VAL A 133 11.77 -11.86 6.18
C VAL A 133 12.56 -10.56 6.24
N GLN A 134 13.49 -10.31 5.32
CA GLN A 134 14.21 -9.04 5.23
C GLN A 134 13.25 -7.89 4.91
N VAL A 135 12.34 -8.07 3.94
CA VAL A 135 11.29 -7.10 3.60
C VAL A 135 10.43 -6.77 4.83
N ALA A 136 9.97 -7.79 5.55
CA ALA A 136 9.20 -7.61 6.78
C ALA A 136 9.99 -6.88 7.89
N ALA A 137 11.29 -7.19 8.04
CA ALA A 137 12.16 -6.54 8.99
C ALA A 137 12.36 -5.05 8.67
N VAL A 138 12.55 -4.70 7.40
CA VAL A 138 12.71 -3.30 6.93
C VAL A 138 11.45 -2.49 7.24
N VAL A 139 10.27 -3.01 6.93
CA VAL A 139 9.00 -2.37 7.33
C VAL A 139 8.89 -2.26 8.85
N GLY A 140 9.32 -3.29 9.58
CA GLY A 140 9.36 -3.29 11.04
C GLY A 140 10.20 -2.15 11.63
N ILE A 141 11.38 -1.87 11.05
CA ILE A 141 12.19 -0.70 11.43
C ILE A 141 11.42 0.60 11.18
N GLY A 142 10.75 0.71 10.03
CA GLY A 142 9.90 1.85 9.71
C GLY A 142 8.80 2.11 10.75
N LEU A 143 8.13 1.04 11.20
CA LEU A 143 7.07 1.12 12.22
C LEU A 143 7.62 1.52 13.61
N VAL A 144 8.72 0.91 14.06
CA VAL A 144 9.31 1.19 15.38
C VAL A 144 9.86 2.62 15.45
N TYR A 145 10.40 3.12 14.34
CA TYR A 145 10.97 4.47 14.24
C TYR A 145 10.04 5.50 13.59
N GLN A 146 8.75 5.20 13.49
CA GLN A 146 7.80 6.06 12.81
C GLN A 146 7.80 7.48 13.40
N GLY A 147 8.10 8.46 12.56
CA GLY A 147 8.06 9.87 12.91
C GLY A 147 9.11 10.32 13.93
N THR A 148 10.20 9.57 14.08
CA THR A 148 11.30 9.87 15.01
C THR A 148 12.45 10.64 14.36
N GLY A 149 12.56 10.60 13.03
CA GLY A 149 13.63 11.27 12.30
C GLY A 149 15.05 10.77 12.64
N HIS A 150 15.20 9.47 12.96
CA HIS A 150 16.51 8.94 13.33
C HIS A 150 17.50 8.91 12.15
N ARG A 151 18.54 9.76 12.22
CA ARG A 151 19.51 9.97 11.11
C ARG A 151 20.12 8.68 10.56
N HIS A 152 20.66 7.82 11.42
CA HIS A 152 21.38 6.62 10.95
C HIS A 152 20.44 5.65 10.21
N ASN A 153 19.20 5.48 10.69
CA ASN A 153 18.25 4.58 10.04
C ASN A 153 17.78 5.16 8.70
N ALA A 154 17.60 6.49 8.61
CA ALA A 154 17.28 7.13 7.34
C ALA A 154 18.41 6.98 6.31
N GLU A 155 19.67 7.10 6.74
CA GLU A 155 20.85 6.88 5.87
C GLU A 155 20.94 5.44 5.36
N VAL A 156 20.76 4.46 6.25
CA VAL A 156 20.77 3.05 5.85
C VAL A 156 19.60 2.75 4.91
N LEU A 157 18.38 3.18 5.24
CA LEU A 157 17.21 2.94 4.39
C LEU A 157 17.31 3.59 3.01
N LEU A 158 17.93 4.77 2.91
CA LEU A 158 18.23 5.40 1.61
C LEU A 158 19.17 4.56 0.76
N ALA A 159 20.23 4.01 1.37
CA ALA A 159 21.14 3.13 0.67
C ALA A 159 20.45 1.82 0.23
N GLU A 160 19.50 1.32 1.04
CA GLU A 160 18.75 0.10 0.75
C GLU A 160 17.75 0.25 -0.40
N ILE A 161 17.14 1.43 -0.60
CA ILE A 161 16.27 1.70 -1.77
C ILE A 161 17.04 1.44 -3.06
N GLY A 162 18.28 1.93 -3.13
CA GLY A 162 19.16 1.83 -4.29
C GLY A 162 20.07 0.61 -4.31
N ARG A 163 19.84 -0.41 -3.47
CA ARG A 163 20.75 -1.55 -3.27
C ARG A 163 21.11 -2.25 -4.60
N PRO A 164 22.40 -2.49 -4.91
CA PRO A 164 22.79 -3.25 -6.10
C PRO A 164 22.43 -4.73 -5.97
N PRO A 165 22.19 -5.45 -7.08
CA PRO A 165 22.19 -6.91 -7.05
C PRO A 165 23.58 -7.33 -6.57
N GLY A 166 23.64 -7.96 -5.40
CA GLY A 166 24.91 -8.34 -4.76
C GLY A 166 25.75 -9.27 -5.63
N PRO A 167 26.99 -9.58 -5.22
CA PRO A 167 27.79 -10.61 -5.89
C PRO A 167 26.99 -11.93 -5.89
N GLU A 168 27.09 -12.69 -6.98
CA GLU A 168 26.51 -14.04 -7.13
C GLU A 168 24.98 -14.13 -7.27
N MET A 169 24.29 -13.02 -7.55
CA MET A 169 22.85 -13.02 -7.88
C MET A 169 21.94 -13.51 -6.74
N GLU A 170 22.46 -13.58 -5.50
CA GLU A 170 21.72 -14.00 -4.29
C GLU A 170 20.49 -13.14 -3.96
N TYR A 171 20.42 -11.92 -4.51
CA TYR A 171 19.36 -10.93 -4.25
C TYR A 171 18.55 -10.56 -5.51
N CYS A 172 18.39 -11.49 -6.45
CA CYS A 172 17.70 -11.22 -7.71
C CYS A 172 16.17 -11.33 -7.63
N THR A 173 15.65 -12.08 -6.65
CA THR A 173 14.20 -12.32 -6.50
C THR A 173 13.51 -11.17 -5.76
N ASP A 174 12.36 -10.74 -6.27
CA ASP A 174 11.45 -9.77 -5.66
C ASP A 174 12.11 -8.47 -5.14
N ARG A 175 13.14 -7.97 -5.83
CA ARG A 175 13.88 -6.76 -5.41
C ARG A 175 13.02 -5.49 -5.39
N GLU A 176 12.01 -5.44 -6.25
CA GLU A 176 11.00 -4.36 -6.27
C GLU A 176 10.28 -4.25 -4.93
N SER A 177 9.95 -5.39 -4.30
CA SER A 177 9.27 -5.44 -3.00
C SER A 177 10.14 -4.92 -1.87
N TYR A 178 11.44 -5.22 -1.91
CA TYR A 178 12.38 -4.73 -0.91
C TYR A 178 12.65 -3.23 -1.06
N SER A 179 12.83 -2.75 -2.29
CA SER A 179 13.01 -1.32 -2.54
C SER A 179 11.76 -0.52 -2.16
N LEU A 180 10.56 -1.06 -2.46
CA LEU A 180 9.29 -0.50 -2.02
C LEU A 180 9.18 -0.44 -0.49
N ALA A 181 9.51 -1.55 0.20
CA ALA A 181 9.49 -1.60 1.66
C ALA A 181 10.49 -0.64 2.30
N ALA A 182 11.70 -0.52 1.74
CA ALA A 182 12.71 0.43 2.20
C ALA A 182 12.25 1.89 2.02
N GLY A 183 11.65 2.21 0.86
CA GLY A 183 11.06 3.52 0.59
C GLY A 183 9.90 3.85 1.55
N LEU A 184 9.01 2.90 1.78
CA LEU A 184 7.91 3.05 2.73
C LEU A 184 8.44 3.21 4.17
N ALA A 185 9.41 2.41 4.59
CA ALA A 185 10.02 2.50 5.91
C ALA A 185 10.72 3.85 6.11
N LEU A 186 11.47 4.34 5.11
CA LEU A 186 12.08 5.67 5.13
C LEU A 186 11.01 6.76 5.26
N GLY A 187 9.94 6.65 4.48
CA GLY A 187 8.78 7.53 4.54
C GLY A 187 8.14 7.56 5.94
N MET A 188 8.01 6.40 6.60
CA MET A 188 7.52 6.30 7.98
C MET A 188 8.47 6.94 8.99
N VAL A 189 9.78 6.70 8.89
CA VAL A 189 10.78 7.27 9.81
C VAL A 189 10.75 8.80 9.79
N CYS A 190 10.65 9.37 8.59
CA CYS A 190 10.67 10.82 8.33
C CYS A 190 9.28 11.44 8.18
N LEU A 191 8.22 10.72 8.59
CA LEU A 191 6.82 11.09 8.34
C LEU A 191 6.50 12.53 8.76
N GLY A 192 6.07 13.36 7.80
CA GLY A 192 5.58 14.72 8.01
C GLY A 192 6.61 15.74 8.52
N HIS A 193 7.91 15.43 8.46
CA HIS A 193 8.95 16.40 8.86
C HIS A 193 9.22 17.46 7.80
N GLY A 194 8.84 17.19 6.54
CA GLY A 194 9.08 18.08 5.41
C GLY A 194 10.56 18.36 5.19
N SER A 195 10.89 19.63 4.91
CA SER A 195 12.26 20.10 4.72
C SER A 195 13.05 20.24 6.03
N ASN A 196 12.39 20.22 7.18
CA ASN A 196 13.01 20.42 8.50
C ASN A 196 13.51 19.11 9.11
N LEU A 197 14.25 18.31 8.34
CA LEU A 197 14.91 17.10 8.83
C LEU A 197 16.16 17.51 9.63
N ILE A 198 15.99 17.65 10.95
CA ILE A 198 17.06 18.03 11.88
C ILE A 198 18.22 17.04 11.72
N GLY A 199 19.39 17.55 11.32
CA GLY A 199 20.59 16.73 11.18
C GLY A 199 20.61 15.81 9.96
N MET A 200 19.79 16.01 8.93
CA MET A 200 19.87 15.27 7.64
C MET A 200 20.04 16.18 6.42
N THR A 201 20.26 17.48 6.63
CA THR A 201 20.52 18.46 5.57
C THR A 201 21.73 18.07 4.71
N ASP A 202 22.75 17.44 5.31
CA ASP A 202 23.95 17.02 4.57
C ASP A 202 23.70 15.80 3.68
N LEU A 203 22.63 15.04 3.94
CA LEU A 203 22.34 13.79 3.24
C LEU A 203 21.59 14.04 1.93
N ASN A 204 20.99 15.23 1.75
CA ASN A 204 20.16 15.59 0.60
C ASN A 204 19.13 14.50 0.23
N VAL A 205 18.40 13.99 1.25
CA VAL A 205 17.38 12.95 1.10
C VAL A 205 16.45 13.17 -0.11
N PRO A 206 15.90 14.38 -0.34
CA PRO A 206 14.96 14.61 -1.45
C PRO A 206 15.62 14.50 -2.83
N GLU A 207 16.88 14.95 -2.97
CA GLU A 207 17.61 14.84 -4.23
C GLU A 207 17.95 13.39 -4.56
N GLN A 208 18.33 12.60 -3.56
CA GLN A 208 18.60 11.17 -3.75
C GLN A 208 17.33 10.42 -4.15
N LEU A 209 16.19 10.72 -3.50
CA LEU A 209 14.90 10.14 -3.87
C LEU A 209 14.45 10.56 -5.27
N TYR A 210 14.65 11.83 -5.64
CA TYR A 210 14.39 12.29 -7.00
C TYR A 210 15.26 11.55 -8.02
N GLN A 211 16.53 11.32 -7.69
CA GLN A 211 17.44 10.55 -8.52
C GLN A 211 17.03 9.08 -8.66
N TYR A 212 16.50 8.46 -7.60
CA TYR A 212 15.91 7.12 -7.68
C TYR A 212 14.61 7.09 -8.51
N MET A 213 13.86 8.18 -8.54
CA MET A 213 12.60 8.27 -9.29
C MET A 213 12.79 8.52 -10.80
N VAL A 214 13.71 9.41 -11.19
CA VAL A 214 13.92 9.80 -12.60
C VAL A 214 14.99 8.94 -13.28
N GLY A 215 15.84 8.30 -12.49
CA GLY A 215 17.02 7.59 -12.98
C GLY A 215 18.22 8.51 -13.14
N GLY A 216 19.41 7.91 -13.14
CA GLY A 216 20.68 8.62 -13.21
C GLY A 216 21.86 7.72 -12.82
N HIS A 217 23.08 8.27 -12.86
CA HIS A 217 24.28 7.54 -12.41
C HIS A 217 24.31 7.42 -10.89
N ARG A 218 24.50 6.22 -10.34
CA ARG A 218 24.61 6.07 -8.87
C ARG A 218 25.68 7.01 -8.32
N ARG A 219 25.31 7.85 -7.34
CA ARG A 219 26.32 8.57 -6.54
C ARG A 219 27.10 7.51 -5.77
N ALA A 220 28.42 7.50 -5.91
CA ALA A 220 29.28 6.61 -5.13
C ALA A 220 29.17 6.98 -3.65
N HIS A 221 28.38 6.23 -2.88
CA HIS A 221 28.24 6.50 -1.45
C HIS A 221 29.58 6.27 -0.76
N ALA A 222 30.06 7.28 -0.04
CA ALA A 222 31.22 7.19 0.83
C ALA A 222 30.83 6.40 2.09
N GLY A 223 31.00 5.07 2.04
CA GLY A 223 30.73 4.16 3.16
C GLY A 223 31.62 2.92 3.08
N ILE A 224 31.92 2.32 4.24
CA ILE A 224 32.98 1.33 4.49
C ILE A 224 32.77 -0.01 3.73
N ASN A 225 31.62 -0.23 3.09
CA ASN A 225 31.33 -1.42 2.27
C ASN A 225 31.97 -1.43 0.86
N ARG A 226 33.00 -0.60 0.64
CA ARG A 226 33.71 -0.48 -0.65
C ARG A 226 34.45 -1.77 -1.05
N GLU A 227 34.71 -2.68 -0.11
CA GLU A 227 35.51 -3.88 -0.36
C GLU A 227 34.68 -5.12 -0.72
N LYS A 228 33.42 -5.25 -0.27
CA LYS A 228 32.59 -6.43 -0.60
C LYS A 228 31.96 -6.38 -2.00
N HIS A 229 31.80 -5.19 -2.57
CA HIS A 229 31.13 -4.99 -3.87
C HIS A 229 32.09 -4.68 -5.02
N LYS A 230 33.39 -4.89 -4.82
CA LYS A 230 34.47 -4.64 -5.79
C LYS A 230 35.01 -5.91 -6.44
N SER A 231 34.16 -6.91 -6.64
CA SER A 231 34.45 -8.03 -7.53
C SER A 231 33.71 -7.81 -8.86
N PRO A 232 34.29 -7.08 -9.83
CA PRO A 232 33.82 -7.19 -11.20
C PRO A 232 34.16 -8.60 -11.67
N SER A 233 33.17 -9.49 -11.68
CA SER A 233 33.30 -10.81 -12.27
C SER A 233 33.57 -10.64 -13.77
N TYR A 234 34.84 -10.51 -14.16
CA TYR A 234 35.32 -10.35 -15.53
C TYR A 234 35.06 -11.57 -16.44
N GLN A 235 34.18 -12.50 -16.05
CA GLN A 235 33.91 -13.75 -16.78
C GLN A 235 32.45 -13.97 -17.19
N ILE A 236 31.54 -13.03 -16.97
CA ILE A 236 30.17 -13.10 -17.52
C ILE A 236 29.93 -11.93 -18.50
N LYS A 237 30.85 -11.76 -19.44
CA LYS A 237 30.49 -11.31 -20.78
C LYS A 237 30.23 -12.59 -21.55
N VAL A 238 28.97 -13.03 -21.61
CA VAL A 238 28.34 -13.81 -22.69
C VAL A 238 27.15 -14.57 -22.10
N GLN A 239 25.99 -14.33 -22.73
CA GLN A 239 24.79 -15.17 -22.79
C GLN A 239 23.61 -14.84 -21.84
N VAL A 240 22.83 -13.85 -22.29
CA VAL A 240 21.36 -13.77 -22.30
C VAL A 240 20.60 -13.91 -20.96
N THR A 241 19.80 -12.85 -20.69
CA THR A 241 18.69 -12.71 -19.73
C THR A 241 19.01 -12.55 -18.24
N GLU A 242 18.45 -11.48 -17.68
CA GLU A 242 18.32 -11.08 -16.27
C GLU A 242 19.48 -10.30 -15.62
N THR A 243 19.27 -8.97 -15.57
CA THR A 243 19.94 -7.95 -14.73
C THR A 243 21.34 -7.49 -15.14
N GLN A 244 21.48 -7.01 -16.38
CA GLN A 244 22.57 -6.09 -16.72
C GLN A 244 22.22 -4.67 -16.21
N GLU A 245 22.32 -4.44 -14.91
CA GLU A 245 22.35 -3.06 -14.40
C GLU A 245 23.68 -2.45 -14.80
N GLY A 246 23.66 -1.52 -15.76
CA GLY A 246 24.78 -0.61 -16.00
C GLY A 246 25.04 0.29 -14.79
N ASP A 247 25.88 1.31 -14.96
CA ASP A 247 26.15 2.32 -13.92
C ASP A 247 24.94 3.25 -13.62
N SER A 248 23.84 3.03 -14.34
CA SER A 248 22.54 3.70 -14.20
C SER A 248 21.63 2.99 -13.20
N ILE A 249 20.96 3.78 -12.36
CA ILE A 249 19.90 3.31 -11.46
C ILE A 249 18.75 2.71 -12.26
N ASN A 250 18.29 1.53 -11.85
CA ASN A 250 17.08 0.91 -12.40
C ASN A 250 15.83 1.57 -11.81
N VAL A 251 15.14 2.34 -12.65
CA VAL A 251 13.92 3.08 -12.27
C VAL A 251 12.77 2.13 -11.96
N ASP A 252 12.70 0.98 -12.62
CA ASP A 252 11.60 0.02 -12.42
C ASP A 252 11.55 -0.51 -10.98
N VAL A 253 12.71 -0.67 -10.35
CA VAL A 253 12.82 -1.16 -8.97
C VAL A 253 12.63 -0.04 -7.96
N THR A 254 13.22 1.13 -8.22
CA THR A 254 13.44 2.16 -7.20
C THR A 254 12.38 3.28 -7.22
N CYS A 255 11.70 3.49 -8.35
CA CYS A 255 10.67 4.51 -8.52
C CYS A 255 9.50 4.43 -7.52
N PRO A 256 8.83 3.26 -7.31
CA PRO A 256 7.66 3.22 -6.44
C PRO A 256 8.02 3.47 -4.97
N GLY A 257 9.15 2.94 -4.50
CA GLY A 257 9.66 3.20 -3.15
C GLY A 257 10.03 4.66 -2.94
N ALA A 258 10.73 5.28 -3.90
CA ALA A 258 11.13 6.68 -3.81
C ALA A 258 9.93 7.64 -3.84
N THR A 259 8.95 7.36 -4.70
CA THR A 259 7.72 8.17 -4.83
C THR A 259 6.91 8.17 -3.54
N LEU A 260 6.72 7.01 -2.92
CA LEU A 260 6.03 6.91 -1.63
C LEU A 260 6.82 7.54 -0.48
N ALA A 261 8.15 7.39 -0.47
CA ALA A 261 9.00 8.06 0.52
C ALA A 261 8.84 9.58 0.44
N LEU A 262 8.89 10.17 -0.76
CA LEU A 262 8.65 11.60 -0.97
C LEU A 262 7.25 12.02 -0.50
N ALA A 263 6.22 11.22 -0.83
CA ALA A 263 4.85 11.49 -0.41
C ALA A 263 4.70 11.55 1.12
N MET A 264 5.35 10.64 1.85
CA MET A 264 5.24 10.56 3.31
C MET A 264 6.13 11.60 4.03
N ILE A 265 7.32 11.89 3.50
CA ILE A 265 8.21 12.93 4.07
C ILE A 265 7.56 14.31 3.98
N TYR A 266 6.96 14.62 2.82
CA TYR A 266 6.33 15.92 2.52
C TYR A 266 4.82 15.94 2.70
N LEU A 267 4.27 14.95 3.40
CA LEU A 267 2.84 14.81 3.63
C LEU A 267 2.26 16.09 4.25
N LYS A 268 1.24 16.68 3.61
CA LYS A 268 0.55 17.93 4.03
C LYS A 268 1.45 19.16 4.21
N THR A 269 2.63 19.18 3.58
CA THR A 269 3.54 20.33 3.69
C THR A 269 3.24 21.43 2.66
N ASN A 270 2.40 21.15 1.65
CA ASN A 270 2.09 22.04 0.52
C ASN A 270 3.33 22.62 -0.17
N ASN A 271 4.44 21.87 -0.18
CA ASN A 271 5.67 22.30 -0.81
C ASN A 271 5.60 22.09 -2.34
N ARG A 272 5.35 23.19 -3.06
CA ARG A 272 5.22 23.18 -4.52
C ARG A 272 6.46 22.69 -5.24
N SER A 273 7.66 23.03 -4.76
CA SER A 273 8.91 22.66 -5.44
C SER A 273 9.07 21.15 -5.63
N ILE A 274 8.60 20.35 -4.67
CA ILE A 274 8.70 18.89 -4.72
C ILE A 274 7.45 18.28 -5.36
N ALA A 275 6.29 18.91 -5.18
CA ALA A 275 5.07 18.52 -5.87
C ALA A 275 5.20 18.66 -7.40
N ASP A 276 5.92 19.68 -7.87
CA ASP A 276 6.18 19.93 -9.29
C ASP A 276 7.10 18.86 -9.90
N TRP A 277 8.04 18.29 -9.11
CA TRP A 277 8.87 17.16 -9.56
C TRP A 277 8.08 15.86 -9.77
N LEU A 278 6.93 15.74 -9.09
CA LEU A 278 6.02 14.59 -9.15
C LEU A 278 4.91 14.78 -10.19
N GLN A 279 4.90 15.90 -10.91
CA GLN A 279 3.93 16.15 -11.96
C GLN A 279 4.08 15.11 -13.09
N ALA A 280 2.93 14.76 -13.70
CA ALA A 280 2.93 13.94 -14.90
C ALA A 280 3.70 14.65 -16.03
N PRO A 281 4.48 13.93 -16.85
CA PRO A 281 5.22 14.55 -17.95
C PRO A 281 4.26 15.10 -19.01
N ASP A 282 4.54 16.31 -19.49
CA ASP A 282 3.72 16.97 -20.52
C ASP A 282 4.10 16.59 -21.97
N THR A 283 5.09 15.71 -22.16
CA THR A 283 5.55 15.29 -23.51
C THR A 283 5.40 13.80 -23.72
N MET A 284 4.97 13.42 -24.94
CA MET A 284 4.80 12.01 -25.35
C MET A 284 6.09 11.19 -25.16
N PHE A 285 7.23 11.78 -25.52
CA PHE A 285 8.52 11.13 -25.37
C PHE A 285 8.82 10.74 -23.93
N LEU A 286 8.55 11.62 -22.95
CA LEU A 286 8.77 11.31 -21.53
C LEU A 286 7.76 10.31 -20.97
N LEU A 287 6.53 10.29 -21.51
CA LEU A 287 5.51 9.30 -21.12
C LEU A 287 5.93 7.88 -21.52
N ASP A 288 6.58 7.70 -22.68
CA ASP A 288 7.06 6.39 -23.12
C ASP A 288 8.17 5.81 -22.19
N PHE A 289 8.90 6.65 -21.44
CA PHE A 289 9.91 6.19 -20.48
C PHE A 289 9.34 5.75 -19.13
N ILE A 290 8.08 6.06 -18.83
CA ILE A 290 7.49 5.83 -17.51
C ILE A 290 6.36 4.82 -17.64
N LYS A 291 6.46 3.71 -16.89
CA LYS A 291 5.34 2.76 -16.79
C LYS A 291 4.10 3.46 -16.22
N PRO A 292 2.91 3.21 -16.77
CA PRO A 292 1.70 3.91 -16.35
C PRO A 292 1.31 3.65 -14.89
N GLU A 293 1.70 2.50 -14.33
CA GLU A 293 1.54 2.20 -12.89
C GLU A 293 2.29 3.20 -11.98
N PHE A 294 3.45 3.70 -12.41
CA PHE A 294 4.20 4.71 -11.66
C PHE A 294 3.53 6.08 -11.75
N LEU A 295 2.80 6.38 -12.84
CA LEU A 295 2.03 7.62 -12.95
C LEU A 295 0.90 7.67 -11.92
N LEU A 296 0.28 6.53 -11.61
CA LEU A 296 -0.71 6.43 -10.53
C LEU A 296 -0.08 6.84 -9.18
N LEU A 297 1.07 6.26 -8.83
CA LEU A 297 1.75 6.56 -7.57
C LEU A 297 2.27 8.00 -7.52
N ARG A 298 2.76 8.54 -8.63
CA ARG A 298 3.22 9.94 -8.72
C ARG A 298 2.09 10.93 -8.55
N THR A 299 0.96 10.68 -9.22
CA THR A 299 -0.25 11.52 -9.09
C THR A 299 -0.76 11.47 -7.64
N LEU A 300 -0.84 10.26 -7.06
CA LEU A 300 -1.21 10.08 -5.65
C LEU A 300 -0.26 10.85 -4.72
N ALA A 301 1.05 10.69 -4.89
CA ALA A 301 2.07 11.35 -4.07
C ALA A 301 1.96 12.88 -4.14
N ARG A 302 1.80 13.43 -5.34
CA ARG A 302 1.59 14.87 -5.54
C ARG A 302 0.34 15.36 -4.81
N CYS A 303 -0.78 14.66 -4.93
CA CYS A 303 -2.02 15.01 -4.24
C CYS A 303 -1.88 14.92 -2.71
N LEU A 304 -1.14 13.93 -2.18
CA LEU A 304 -0.90 13.81 -0.74
C LEU A 304 -0.03 14.94 -0.17
N ILE A 305 0.91 15.46 -0.97
CA ILE A 305 1.72 16.64 -0.60
C ILE A 305 0.86 17.91 -0.62
N MET A 306 0.07 18.10 -1.68
CA MET A 306 -0.85 19.22 -1.88
C MET A 306 -2.24 18.92 -1.28
N TRP A 307 -2.27 18.53 -0.01
CA TRP A 307 -3.45 17.99 0.65
C TRP A 307 -4.64 18.97 0.74
N GLU A 308 -4.36 20.27 0.83
CA GLU A 308 -5.38 21.31 0.96
C GLU A 308 -6.13 21.60 -0.35
N GLU A 309 -5.51 21.32 -1.50
CA GLU A 309 -6.08 21.59 -2.82
C GLU A 309 -7.04 20.49 -3.29
N ILE A 310 -7.20 19.39 -2.55
CA ILE A 310 -8.06 18.26 -2.94
C ILE A 310 -9.54 18.63 -2.80
N LEU A 311 -10.23 18.71 -3.94
CA LEU A 311 -11.67 18.98 -4.02
C LEU A 311 -12.45 17.74 -4.49
N PRO A 312 -13.65 17.48 -3.94
CA PRO A 312 -14.50 16.36 -4.33
C PRO A 312 -15.36 16.71 -5.56
N ASN A 313 -14.72 17.13 -6.66
CA ASN A 313 -15.40 17.42 -7.92
C ASN A 313 -14.69 16.73 -9.10
N SER A 314 -15.44 16.40 -10.15
CA SER A 314 -14.90 15.72 -11.33
C SER A 314 -13.93 16.63 -12.10
N ASP A 315 -14.17 17.95 -12.08
CA ASP A 315 -13.30 18.93 -12.73
C ASP A 315 -11.89 18.94 -12.15
N TRP A 316 -11.75 18.78 -10.84
CA TRP A 316 -10.44 18.68 -10.17
C TRP A 316 -9.74 17.38 -10.54
N ILE A 317 -10.45 16.26 -10.60
CA ILE A 317 -9.86 14.98 -11.03
C ILE A 317 -9.30 15.15 -12.45
N ASN A 318 -10.10 15.71 -13.36
CA ASN A 318 -9.70 15.95 -14.74
C ASN A 318 -8.55 16.97 -14.84
N SER A 319 -8.46 17.95 -13.95
CA SER A 319 -7.38 18.95 -13.93
C SER A 319 -5.99 18.39 -13.66
N ASN A 320 -5.88 17.19 -13.09
CA ASN A 320 -4.59 16.52 -12.86
C ASN A 320 -4.03 15.86 -14.13
N VAL A 321 -4.85 15.71 -15.18
CA VAL A 321 -4.43 15.13 -16.45
C VAL A 321 -3.76 16.21 -17.31
N PRO A 322 -2.54 15.99 -17.82
CA PRO A 322 -1.86 16.91 -18.73
C PRO A 322 -2.66 17.22 -20.01
N GLN A 323 -2.51 18.44 -20.53
CA GLN A 323 -3.23 18.90 -21.73
C GLN A 323 -3.01 18.00 -22.95
N ILE A 324 -1.80 17.44 -23.11
CA ILE A 324 -1.49 16.50 -24.20
C ILE A 324 -2.39 15.26 -24.20
N ILE A 325 -2.78 14.77 -23.02
CA ILE A 325 -3.65 13.60 -22.90
C ILE A 325 -5.11 14.02 -23.13
N GLN A 326 -5.50 15.18 -22.59
CA GLN A 326 -6.86 15.72 -22.77
C GLN A 326 -7.18 16.03 -24.24
N GLU A 327 -6.26 16.69 -24.95
CA GLU A 327 -6.44 17.06 -26.35
C GLU A 327 -6.60 15.82 -27.23
N ASN A 328 -5.74 14.81 -27.08
CA ASN A 328 -5.78 13.60 -27.90
C ASN A 328 -7.02 12.72 -27.65
N ILE A 329 -7.63 12.79 -26.47
CA ILE A 329 -8.90 12.10 -26.18
C ILE A 329 -10.09 12.87 -26.75
N VAL A 330 -10.09 14.21 -26.68
CA VAL A 330 -11.16 15.05 -27.26
C VAL A 330 -11.17 14.98 -28.79
N PHE A 331 -10.01 14.86 -29.44
CA PHE A 331 -9.93 14.65 -30.88
C PHE A 331 -10.47 13.28 -31.36
N GLN A 332 -10.86 12.37 -30.46
CA GLN A 332 -11.56 11.11 -30.81
C GLN A 332 -12.92 11.36 -31.51
N GLU A 333 -13.59 12.49 -31.25
CA GLU A 333 -14.94 12.70 -31.82
C GLU A 333 -14.94 13.21 -33.27
N GLU A 334 -13.83 13.74 -33.81
CA GLU A 334 -13.87 14.45 -35.11
C GLU A 334 -13.01 13.86 -36.24
N VAL A 335 -11.96 13.06 -35.98
CA VAL A 335 -11.13 12.52 -37.09
C VAL A 335 -10.53 11.13 -36.79
N PRO A 336 -10.71 10.11 -37.65
CA PRO A 336 -9.96 8.86 -37.54
C PRO A 336 -8.56 9.07 -38.13
N VAL A 337 -7.55 9.29 -37.29
CA VAL A 337 -6.16 9.54 -37.73
C VAL A 337 -5.21 8.43 -37.28
N SER A 338 -4.64 7.76 -38.28
CA SER A 338 -3.38 6.97 -38.34
C SER A 338 -3.06 5.98 -37.22
N GLU A 339 -2.85 4.72 -37.61
CA GLU A 339 -2.43 3.56 -36.81
C GLU A 339 -1.02 3.67 -36.15
N ASP A 340 -0.36 4.83 -36.18
CA ASP A 340 1.09 4.97 -35.88
C ASP A 340 1.45 5.76 -34.60
N LEU A 341 0.50 6.32 -33.85
CA LEU A 341 0.77 6.85 -32.49
C LEU A 341 0.29 5.87 -31.42
N ASN A 342 1.10 5.66 -30.38
CA ASN A 342 0.84 4.81 -29.20
C ASN A 342 -0.41 5.26 -28.40
N MET A 343 -1.58 5.17 -29.02
CA MET A 343 -2.88 5.57 -28.46
C MET A 343 -3.23 4.73 -27.23
N GLU A 344 -2.79 3.47 -27.20
CA GLU A 344 -2.94 2.59 -26.05
C GLU A 344 -2.17 3.12 -24.82
N THR A 345 -0.95 3.62 -25.00
CA THR A 345 -0.13 4.19 -23.91
C THR A 345 -0.76 5.46 -23.35
N LEU A 346 -1.33 6.31 -24.22
CA LEU A 346 -2.04 7.53 -23.79
C LEU A 346 -3.32 7.19 -23.02
N ALA A 347 -4.11 6.24 -23.51
CA ALA A 347 -5.32 5.77 -22.82
C ALA A 347 -4.97 5.14 -21.46
N GLN A 348 -3.93 4.30 -21.39
CA GLN A 348 -3.45 3.75 -20.12
C GLN A 348 -2.99 4.85 -19.17
N ALA A 349 -2.14 5.79 -19.63
CA ALA A 349 -1.66 6.89 -18.80
C ALA A 349 -2.82 7.74 -18.24
N HIS A 350 -3.82 8.04 -19.07
CA HIS A 350 -5.03 8.73 -18.65
C HIS A 350 -5.75 7.99 -17.51
N ASP A 351 -6.01 6.70 -17.70
CA ASP A 351 -6.76 5.89 -16.75
C ASP A 351 -6.04 5.78 -15.40
N TYR A 352 -4.72 5.57 -15.42
CA TYR A 352 -3.90 5.48 -14.20
C TYR A 352 -3.75 6.82 -13.47
N ILE A 353 -3.69 7.95 -14.17
CA ILE A 353 -3.66 9.29 -13.55
C ILE A 353 -5.01 9.57 -12.86
N ILE A 354 -6.12 9.31 -13.53
CA ILE A 354 -7.46 9.46 -12.94
C ILE A 354 -7.61 8.53 -11.74
N ALA A 355 -7.16 7.28 -11.84
CA ALA A 355 -7.20 6.34 -10.72
C ALA A 355 -6.40 6.82 -9.51
N GLY A 356 -5.21 7.40 -9.74
CA GLY A 356 -4.39 8.01 -8.69
C GLY A 356 -5.06 9.20 -8.02
N ALA A 357 -5.70 10.08 -8.80
CA ALA A 357 -6.47 11.21 -8.29
C ALA A 357 -7.71 10.75 -7.50
N CYS A 358 -8.47 9.77 -8.01
CA CYS A 358 -9.59 9.14 -7.32
C CYS A 358 -9.14 8.53 -5.98
N LEU A 359 -7.99 7.85 -5.97
CA LEU A 359 -7.42 7.28 -4.75
C LEU A 359 -7.05 8.37 -3.74
N ALA A 360 -6.50 9.50 -4.19
CA ALA A 360 -6.20 10.65 -3.33
C ALA A 360 -7.48 11.26 -2.70
N VAL A 361 -8.56 11.39 -3.45
CA VAL A 361 -9.89 11.78 -2.91
C VAL A 361 -10.34 10.76 -1.86
N GLY A 362 -10.15 9.46 -2.14
CA GLY A 362 -10.42 8.37 -1.20
C GLY A 362 -9.67 8.51 0.12
N PHE A 363 -8.38 8.87 0.08
CA PHE A 363 -7.58 9.14 1.28
C PHE A 363 -8.04 10.42 2.01
N ARG A 364 -8.39 11.48 1.28
CA ARG A 364 -8.79 12.77 1.86
C ARG A 364 -10.11 12.71 2.62
N PHE A 365 -11.05 11.92 2.13
CA PHE A 365 -12.42 11.79 2.64
C PHE A 365 -12.68 10.40 3.26
N ALA A 366 -11.63 9.69 3.67
CA ALA A 366 -11.76 8.37 4.29
C ALA A 366 -12.66 8.42 5.53
N GLY A 367 -13.73 7.61 5.52
CA GLY A 367 -14.71 7.52 6.60
C GLY A 367 -15.60 8.75 6.81
N SER A 368 -15.53 9.77 5.95
CA SER A 368 -16.32 11.00 6.10
C SER A 368 -17.74 10.88 5.54
N ALA A 369 -18.04 9.82 4.77
CA ALA A 369 -19.33 9.60 4.12
C ALA A 369 -19.85 10.81 3.32
N ASN A 370 -18.95 11.51 2.61
CA ASN A 370 -19.32 12.68 1.80
C ASN A 370 -20.07 12.25 0.52
N SER A 371 -21.23 12.85 0.26
CA SER A 371 -22.05 12.60 -0.94
C SER A 371 -21.35 13.02 -2.23
N ASP A 372 -20.68 14.17 -2.22
CA ASP A 372 -20.12 14.76 -3.45
C ASP A 372 -18.92 13.94 -3.94
N ALA A 373 -18.09 13.49 -3.00
CA ALA A 373 -16.98 12.58 -3.28
C ALA A 373 -17.48 11.22 -3.78
N PHE A 374 -18.60 10.73 -3.24
CA PHE A 374 -19.23 9.49 -3.67
C PHE A 374 -19.75 9.60 -5.10
N ASP A 375 -20.53 10.63 -5.41
CA ASP A 375 -21.11 10.83 -6.74
C ASP A 375 -20.00 10.99 -7.80
N CYS A 376 -18.95 11.76 -7.48
CA CYS A 376 -17.78 11.95 -8.34
C CYS A 376 -17.04 10.61 -8.63
N LEU A 377 -16.78 9.80 -7.60
CA LEU A 377 -16.10 8.50 -7.76
C LEU A 377 -16.99 7.50 -8.50
N THR A 378 -18.31 7.55 -8.30
CA THR A 378 -19.24 6.69 -9.05
C THR A 378 -19.37 7.06 -10.51
N GLY A 379 -18.91 8.23 -10.97
CA GLY A 379 -18.89 8.59 -12.40
C GLY A 379 -17.77 7.93 -13.20
N HIS A 380 -16.66 7.55 -12.54
CA HIS A 380 -15.44 7.04 -13.18
C HIS A 380 -15.32 5.50 -13.17
N TYR A 381 -16.44 4.81 -12.94
CA TYR A 381 -16.51 3.35 -12.78
C TYR A 381 -16.27 2.53 -14.07
N ASN A 382 -16.24 3.17 -15.25
CA ASN A 382 -16.11 2.49 -16.54
C ASN A 382 -14.69 2.04 -16.88
N LEU A 383 -13.70 2.41 -16.06
CA LEU A 383 -12.29 2.09 -16.30
C LEU A 383 -11.94 0.68 -15.81
N GLN A 384 -11.97 -0.31 -16.71
CA GLN A 384 -11.80 -1.73 -16.37
C GLN A 384 -10.46 -2.06 -15.69
N THR A 385 -9.37 -1.40 -16.10
CA THR A 385 -8.02 -1.56 -15.54
C THR A 385 -7.86 -0.93 -14.16
N CYS A 386 -8.58 0.16 -13.90
CA CYS A 386 -8.47 0.94 -12.66
C CYS A 386 -9.63 0.71 -11.68
N LEU A 387 -10.58 -0.16 -12.04
CA LEU A 387 -11.81 -0.40 -11.30
C LEU A 387 -11.57 -0.79 -9.84
N SER A 388 -10.53 -1.61 -9.60
CA SER A 388 -10.18 -2.04 -8.24
C SER A 388 -9.73 -0.87 -7.36
N MET A 389 -9.00 0.11 -7.92
CA MET A 389 -8.53 1.29 -7.18
C MET A 389 -9.66 2.26 -6.90
N VAL A 390 -10.52 2.53 -7.89
CA VAL A 390 -11.71 3.38 -7.72
C VAL A 390 -12.66 2.75 -6.70
N LEU A 391 -12.84 1.42 -6.73
CA LEU A 391 -13.66 0.72 -5.76
C LEU A 391 -13.09 0.79 -4.34
N LEU A 392 -11.76 0.66 -4.18
CA LEU A 392 -11.10 0.86 -2.89
C LEU A 392 -11.29 2.29 -2.40
N ALA A 393 -11.10 3.30 -3.26
CA ALA A 393 -11.34 4.70 -2.92
C ALA A 393 -12.79 4.94 -2.47
N LEU A 394 -13.76 4.42 -3.22
CA LEU A 394 -15.18 4.51 -2.88
C LEU A 394 -15.50 3.85 -1.53
N SER A 395 -14.90 2.70 -1.27
CA SER A 395 -15.07 1.96 -0.02
C SER A 395 -14.36 2.63 1.16
N MET A 396 -13.25 3.36 0.92
CA MET A 396 -12.60 4.18 1.93
C MET A 396 -13.47 5.38 2.33
N VAL A 397 -14.07 6.10 1.36
CA VAL A 397 -14.96 7.24 1.67
C VAL A 397 -16.18 6.78 2.47
N MET A 398 -16.73 5.62 2.12
CA MET A 398 -17.93 5.03 2.75
C MET A 398 -17.61 3.98 3.82
N ALA A 399 -16.39 3.97 4.36
CA ALA A 399 -15.94 2.95 5.30
C ALA A 399 -16.88 2.85 6.52
N GLY A 400 -17.26 1.62 6.88
CA GLY A 400 -18.16 1.29 7.99
C GLY A 400 -19.64 1.69 7.85
N SER A 401 -20.03 2.44 6.82
CA SER A 401 -21.42 2.88 6.62
C SER A 401 -22.35 1.78 6.06
N GLY A 402 -21.79 0.77 5.38
CA GLY A 402 -22.59 -0.29 4.75
C GLY A 402 -23.41 0.17 3.54
N ASN A 403 -22.95 1.18 2.78
CA ASN A 403 -23.67 1.71 1.61
C ASN A 403 -24.08 0.61 0.60
N LEU A 404 -25.37 0.55 0.28
CA LEU A 404 -25.96 -0.48 -0.58
C LEU A 404 -25.42 -0.47 -2.02
N ARG A 405 -25.14 0.71 -2.58
CA ARG A 405 -24.65 0.84 -3.97
C ARG A 405 -23.25 0.23 -4.11
N VAL A 406 -22.36 0.53 -3.16
CA VAL A 406 -21.02 -0.04 -3.09
C VAL A 406 -21.10 -1.56 -2.90
N LEU A 407 -21.98 -2.03 -2.01
CA LEU A 407 -22.18 -3.46 -1.80
C LEU A 407 -22.67 -4.19 -3.05
N GLN A 408 -23.62 -3.60 -3.80
CA GLN A 408 -24.10 -4.16 -5.06
C GLN A 408 -22.96 -4.27 -6.08
N LEU A 409 -22.10 -3.25 -6.15
CA LEU A 409 -20.92 -3.24 -7.02
C LEU A 409 -19.89 -4.31 -6.61
N CYS A 410 -19.53 -4.39 -5.34
CA CYS A 410 -18.65 -5.44 -4.82
C CYS A 410 -19.23 -6.84 -5.09
N ARG A 411 -20.55 -7.03 -4.94
CA ARG A 411 -21.22 -8.30 -5.22
C ARG A 411 -21.21 -8.65 -6.71
N PHE A 412 -21.38 -7.66 -7.58
CA PHE A 412 -21.27 -7.84 -9.02
C PHE A 412 -19.87 -8.31 -9.40
N LEU A 413 -18.83 -7.67 -8.87
CA LEU A 413 -17.43 -8.01 -9.16
C LEU A 413 -17.01 -9.35 -8.53
N HIS A 414 -17.53 -9.69 -7.36
CA HIS A 414 -17.31 -11.01 -6.75
C HIS A 414 -17.86 -12.17 -7.61
N LYS A 415 -19.00 -11.97 -8.29
CA LYS A 415 -19.57 -13.00 -9.19
C LYS A 415 -18.79 -13.17 -10.50
N ARG A 416 -17.95 -12.22 -10.88
CA ARG A 416 -17.09 -12.32 -12.07
C ARG A 416 -15.88 -13.18 -11.73
N THR A 417 -16.05 -14.49 -11.84
CA THR A 417 -14.97 -15.48 -11.63
C THR A 417 -14.36 -16.00 -12.93
N SER A 418 -14.86 -15.57 -14.09
CA SER A 418 -14.38 -15.97 -15.43
C SER A 418 -13.64 -14.82 -16.13
N GLY A 419 -12.56 -15.14 -16.85
CA GLY A 419 -11.74 -14.16 -17.59
C GLY A 419 -10.53 -13.65 -16.81
N GLU A 420 -9.90 -12.57 -17.27
CA GLU A 420 -8.67 -11.87 -16.81
C GLU A 420 -8.60 -11.50 -15.31
N MET A 421 -9.54 -11.98 -14.48
CA MET A 421 -9.63 -11.75 -13.05
C MET A 421 -8.70 -12.67 -12.27
N ASN A 422 -7.54 -12.14 -11.90
CA ASN A 422 -6.54 -12.83 -11.08
C ASN A 422 -6.87 -12.78 -9.57
N TYR A 423 -6.17 -13.62 -8.77
CA TYR A 423 -6.30 -13.64 -7.30
C TYR A 423 -6.12 -12.26 -6.66
N GLY A 424 -5.17 -11.44 -7.16
CA GLY A 424 -4.91 -10.09 -6.65
C GLY A 424 -6.11 -9.15 -6.78
N PHE A 425 -6.83 -9.22 -7.90
CA PHE A 425 -8.05 -8.43 -8.07
C PHE A 425 -9.14 -8.91 -7.10
N HIS A 426 -9.36 -10.21 -6.95
CA HIS A 426 -10.31 -10.72 -5.95
C HIS A 426 -9.97 -10.24 -4.53
N MET A 427 -8.68 -10.24 -4.17
CA MET A 427 -8.23 -9.70 -2.88
C MET A 427 -8.58 -8.20 -2.74
N ALA A 428 -8.35 -7.38 -3.76
CA ALA A 428 -8.69 -5.95 -3.74
C ALA A 428 -10.21 -5.71 -3.60
N HIS A 429 -11.04 -6.45 -4.35
CA HIS A 429 -12.51 -6.36 -4.26
C HIS A 429 -13.02 -6.77 -2.87
N HIS A 430 -12.44 -7.82 -2.27
CA HIS A 430 -12.80 -8.27 -0.94
C HIS A 430 -12.28 -7.35 0.17
N MET A 431 -11.12 -6.72 -0.02
CA MET A 431 -10.62 -5.67 0.88
C MET A 431 -11.55 -4.46 0.87
N ALA A 432 -12.02 -4.03 -0.30
CA ALA A 432 -13.02 -2.98 -0.45
C ALA A 432 -14.33 -3.32 0.29
N LEU A 433 -14.83 -4.55 0.13
CA LEU A 433 -16.00 -5.04 0.86
C LEU A 433 -15.76 -5.08 2.38
N GLY A 434 -14.56 -5.45 2.82
CA GLY A 434 -14.15 -5.43 4.23
C GLY A 434 -14.15 -4.03 4.83
N LEU A 435 -13.63 -3.03 4.09
CA LEU A 435 -13.65 -1.62 4.51
C LEU A 435 -15.07 -1.07 4.65
N LEU A 436 -15.98 -1.47 3.76
CA LEU A 436 -17.39 -1.05 3.82
C LEU A 436 -18.07 -1.48 5.14
N PHE A 437 -17.68 -2.63 5.68
CA PHE A 437 -18.19 -3.19 6.95
C PHE A 437 -17.12 -3.24 8.04
N LEU A 438 -16.18 -2.29 8.05
CA LEU A 438 -15.07 -2.30 8.98
C LEU A 438 -15.56 -2.40 10.44
N GLY A 439 -15.10 -3.43 11.16
CA GLY A 439 -15.50 -3.71 12.54
C GLY A 439 -17.00 -4.01 12.71
N GLY A 440 -17.69 -4.49 11.68
CA GLY A 440 -19.14 -4.71 11.69
C GLY A 440 -19.95 -3.41 11.74
N GLY A 441 -19.37 -2.29 11.26
CA GLY A 441 -19.97 -0.96 11.30
C GLY A 441 -19.62 -0.17 12.58
N ARG A 442 -18.74 -0.69 13.44
CA ARG A 442 -18.36 -0.05 14.71
C ARG A 442 -17.07 0.77 14.64
N SER A 443 -16.18 0.49 13.69
CA SER A 443 -14.82 1.05 13.66
C SER A 443 -14.63 2.22 12.69
N ALA A 444 -15.68 2.71 12.04
CA ALA A 444 -15.61 3.93 11.25
C ALA A 444 -15.83 5.14 12.16
N SER A 445 -14.79 5.54 12.90
CA SER A 445 -14.75 6.88 13.50
C SER A 445 -13.65 7.68 12.81
N PRO A 446 -13.91 8.95 12.42
CA PRO A 446 -12.83 9.90 12.18
C PRO A 446 -12.01 10.07 13.47
N PRO A 447 -10.72 10.45 13.39
CA PRO A 447 -9.86 10.62 14.56
C PRO A 447 -10.44 11.69 15.52
N PRO A 448 -10.43 11.44 16.84
CA PRO A 448 -11.32 12.10 17.82
C PRO A 448 -10.96 13.54 18.25
N HIS A 449 -9.98 14.22 17.64
CA HIS A 449 -9.45 15.46 18.23
C HIS A 449 -10.10 16.77 17.78
N SER A 450 -10.81 16.84 16.64
CA SER A 450 -11.46 18.08 16.18
C SER A 450 -12.91 18.27 16.65
N ASP A 451 -13.62 17.19 17.00
CA ASP A 451 -15.08 17.24 17.24
C ASP A 451 -15.47 17.30 18.72
N SER A 452 -14.51 17.22 19.64
CA SER A 452 -14.81 17.35 21.09
C SER A 452 -15.24 18.77 21.49
N PHE A 453 -14.94 19.78 20.68
CA PHE A 453 -15.42 21.16 20.86
C PHE A 453 -16.82 21.35 20.25
N LEU A 454 -17.08 20.82 19.06
CA LEU A 454 -18.37 20.95 18.36
C LEU A 454 -19.48 20.07 18.94
N ARG A 455 -19.17 18.93 19.58
CA ARG A 455 -20.17 18.14 20.32
C ARG A 455 -20.70 18.86 21.56
N LYS A 456 -19.94 19.77 22.16
CA LYS A 456 -20.36 20.51 23.36
C LYS A 456 -21.34 21.64 23.03
N GLU A 457 -21.22 22.26 21.84
CA GLU A 457 -22.20 23.23 21.36
C GLU A 457 -23.49 22.57 20.82
N ARG A 458 -23.38 21.46 20.06
CA ARG A 458 -24.58 20.76 19.54
C ARG A 458 -25.46 20.12 20.63
N LEU A 459 -24.88 19.68 21.75
CA LEU A 459 -25.64 19.18 22.90
C LEU A 459 -26.43 20.28 23.62
N ASN A 460 -26.02 21.56 23.52
CA ASN A 460 -26.78 22.68 24.09
C ASN A 460 -27.93 23.14 23.18
N GLU A 461 -27.83 22.96 21.86
CA GLU A 461 -28.90 23.29 20.91
C GLU A 461 -29.98 22.19 20.80
N GLU A 462 -29.63 20.91 21.00
CA GLU A 462 -30.63 19.84 20.98
C GLU A 462 -31.55 19.81 22.22
N GLN A 463 -31.10 20.34 23.37
CA GLN A 463 -31.97 20.44 24.56
C GLN A 463 -33.05 21.53 24.43
N THR A 464 -32.81 22.59 23.66
CA THR A 464 -33.79 23.68 23.47
C THR A 464 -34.87 23.36 22.43
N HIS A 465 -34.63 22.40 21.54
CA HIS A 465 -35.59 22.03 20.47
C HIS A 465 -36.50 20.85 20.81
N ALA A 466 -36.22 20.08 21.87
CA ALA A 466 -36.96 18.86 22.22
C ALA A 466 -38.35 19.08 22.88
N GLU A 467 -38.75 20.32 23.21
CA GLU A 467 -40.04 20.59 23.89
C GLU A 467 -41.24 20.83 22.96
N ARG A 468 -41.09 20.80 21.63
CA ARG A 468 -42.22 21.04 20.71
C ARG A 468 -42.24 20.07 19.54
N ARG A 469 -43.03 19.00 19.65
CA ARG A 469 -44.13 18.64 18.70
C ARG A 469 -44.71 17.24 18.96
N THR A 470 -46.04 17.19 18.98
CA THR A 470 -46.94 16.03 19.09
C THR A 470 -47.16 15.29 17.74
N PRO A 471 -47.73 14.06 17.72
CA PRO A 471 -47.62 13.10 16.60
C PRO A 471 -48.92 12.81 15.81
N LEU A 472 -48.76 12.07 14.68
CA LEU A 472 -49.70 11.20 13.89
C LEU A 472 -49.98 11.66 12.41
N PRO A 473 -50.47 10.80 11.47
CA PRO A 473 -50.10 9.40 11.14
C PRO A 473 -50.18 8.97 9.63
N ARG A 474 -49.77 7.70 9.36
CA ARG A 474 -50.30 6.70 8.37
C ARG A 474 -49.95 6.74 6.85
N ALA A 475 -49.50 5.56 6.36
CA ALA A 475 -50.06 4.73 5.26
C ALA A 475 -49.06 4.28 4.14
N ALA A 476 -49.10 2.98 3.83
CA ALA A 476 -48.48 2.27 2.68
C ALA A 476 -49.53 2.13 1.52
N PRO A 477 -49.34 1.41 0.37
CA PRO A 477 -48.25 0.52 -0.11
C PRO A 477 -47.99 0.64 -1.67
N PRO A 478 -47.68 -0.39 -2.50
CA PRO A 478 -46.55 -0.38 -3.44
C PRO A 478 -46.92 -0.51 -4.95
N LEU A 479 -45.96 -0.30 -5.86
CA LEU A 479 -46.12 -0.61 -7.29
C LEU A 479 -44.83 -1.17 -7.92
N SER A 480 -45.03 -2.17 -8.77
CA SER A 480 -44.07 -2.98 -9.51
C SER A 480 -43.94 -2.51 -10.96
N ARG A 481 -42.76 -2.67 -11.59
CA ARG A 481 -42.53 -3.33 -12.92
C ARG A 481 -41.26 -2.85 -13.67
N GLN A 482 -40.66 -3.84 -14.36
CA GLN A 482 -39.95 -3.85 -15.66
C GLN A 482 -38.66 -3.02 -15.77
N ILE A 483 -37.45 -3.60 -15.82
CA ILE A 483 -36.85 -4.49 -16.83
C ILE A 483 -37.08 -4.00 -18.28
N GLY A 484 -36.13 -3.19 -18.75
CA GLY A 484 -35.81 -2.97 -20.15
C GLY A 484 -34.31 -3.12 -20.32
N GLY A 485 -33.89 -4.12 -21.08
CA GLY A 485 -32.49 -4.37 -21.41
C GLY A 485 -32.04 -3.49 -22.58
N SER A 486 -30.79 -3.05 -22.51
CA SER A 486 -30.03 -2.60 -23.67
C SER A 486 -28.66 -3.29 -23.60
N ALA A 487 -28.45 -4.18 -24.56
CA ALA A 487 -27.16 -4.77 -24.87
C ALA A 487 -26.18 -3.67 -25.26
N VAL A 488 -24.94 -3.77 -24.79
CA VAL A 488 -23.80 -3.03 -25.35
C VAL A 488 -22.68 -4.04 -25.54
N GLU A 489 -22.18 -4.02 -26.77
CA GLU A 489 -21.26 -4.96 -27.40
C GLU A 489 -19.84 -4.92 -26.81
N GLU A 490 -19.18 -6.08 -26.85
CA GLU A 490 -17.74 -6.23 -26.61
C GLU A 490 -16.94 -5.57 -27.74
N PRO A 491 -15.75 -5.04 -27.41
CA PRO A 491 -14.62 -5.21 -28.29
C PRO A 491 -13.46 -5.97 -27.61
N SER A 492 -12.74 -6.62 -28.50
CA SER A 492 -11.70 -7.64 -28.37
C SER A 492 -10.38 -7.20 -27.73
N SER A 493 -9.90 -8.06 -26.82
CA SER A 493 -8.51 -8.52 -26.62
C SER A 493 -7.33 -7.54 -26.70
N ALA A 494 -6.65 -7.36 -25.56
CA ALA A 494 -5.20 -7.20 -25.49
C ALA A 494 -4.65 -7.87 -24.22
N ASN A 495 -3.88 -8.95 -24.40
CA ASN A 495 -3.18 -9.69 -23.36
C ASN A 495 -2.22 -8.78 -22.58
N GLN A 496 -2.53 -8.45 -21.33
CA GLN A 496 -1.54 -7.93 -20.37
C GLN A 496 -1.42 -8.87 -19.18
N LYS A 497 -0.34 -9.65 -19.20
CA LYS A 497 0.12 -10.49 -18.09
C LYS A 497 0.57 -9.56 -16.95
N TRP A 498 -0.27 -9.41 -15.94
CA TRP A 498 0.19 -8.96 -14.63
C TRP A 498 1.09 -10.05 -14.03
N PRO A 499 2.28 -9.71 -13.52
CA PRO A 499 3.04 -10.65 -12.72
C PRO A 499 2.21 -11.00 -11.48
N ALA A 500 2.00 -12.30 -11.29
CA ALA A 500 1.23 -12.89 -10.20
C ALA A 500 1.97 -12.82 -8.85
N HIS A 501 2.59 -11.68 -8.53
CA HIS A 501 3.24 -11.46 -7.24
C HIS A 501 2.26 -10.72 -6.33
N GLY A 502 1.75 -11.48 -5.35
CA GLY A 502 0.92 -11.00 -4.27
C GLY A 502 1.68 -10.04 -3.35
N HIS A 503 2.06 -8.87 -3.85
CA HIS A 503 2.34 -7.74 -3.01
C HIS A 503 1.00 -7.17 -2.57
N GLY A 504 0.47 -7.76 -1.50
CA GLY A 504 -0.65 -7.21 -0.77
C GLY A 504 -0.36 -5.74 -0.53
N PHE A 505 -1.13 -4.88 -1.19
CA PHE A 505 -1.10 -3.43 -0.99
C PHE A 505 -1.04 -3.17 0.52
N CYS A 506 0.09 -2.62 0.97
CA CYS A 506 0.29 -2.08 2.32
C CYS A 506 -0.59 -0.83 2.58
N LEU A 507 -1.75 -0.70 1.92
CA LEU A 507 -2.71 0.38 2.19
C LEU A 507 -3.46 0.22 3.53
N PRO A 508 -3.76 -0.98 4.08
CA PRO A 508 -4.37 -1.08 5.41
C PRO A 508 -3.40 -0.63 6.51
N LEU A 509 -2.10 -0.80 6.26
CA LEU A 509 -1.03 -0.25 7.10
C LEU A 509 -0.83 1.25 6.86
N LEU A 510 -1.51 1.92 5.93
CA LEU A 510 -1.53 3.39 5.81
C LEU A 510 -2.74 3.98 6.53
N SER A 511 -3.87 3.28 6.63
CA SER A 511 -5.06 3.78 7.34
C SER A 511 -4.83 4.03 8.84
N ASP A 512 -4.05 3.20 9.54
CA ASP A 512 -3.71 3.41 10.95
C ASP A 512 -2.60 4.47 11.20
N PRO A 513 -1.46 4.50 10.49
CA PRO A 513 -0.42 5.50 10.74
C PRO A 513 -0.71 6.89 10.17
N ILE A 514 -1.58 7.01 9.15
CA ILE A 514 -2.09 8.34 8.75
C ILE A 514 -3.03 8.86 9.84
N GLY A 515 -3.79 7.99 10.54
CA GLY A 515 -4.67 8.35 11.65
C GLY A 515 -3.93 8.91 12.88
N GLY A 516 -2.78 8.33 13.24
CA GLY A 516 -2.02 8.70 14.45
C GLY A 516 -1.28 10.05 14.40
N LYS A 517 -1.05 10.60 13.20
CA LYS A 517 -0.52 11.97 12.97
C LYS A 517 -1.41 12.79 12.00
N LEU A 518 -2.67 12.38 11.83
CA LEU A 518 -3.76 13.23 11.32
C LEU A 518 -4.23 14.23 12.39
N THR A 519 -3.64 14.20 13.58
CA THR A 519 -3.86 15.09 14.72
C THR A 519 -2.73 16.10 14.88
#